data_AF-A0A964U3A5-F1
#
_entry.id   AF-A0A964U3A5-F1
#
_cell.length_a   1.000
_cell.length_b   1.000
_cell.length_c   1.000
_cell.angle_alpha   90.00
_cell.angle_beta   90.00
_cell.angle_gamma   90.00
#
_symmetry.space_group_name_H-M   'P 1'
#
loop_
_entity.id
_entity.type
_entity.pdbx_description
1 polymer ?
#
loop_
_entity_poly.entity_id
_entity_poly.type
_entity_poly.pdbx_seq_one_letter_code
_entity_poly.pdbx_strand_id
1 'polypeptide(L)'
;MRRREPYEKLVVWQRAMDLVALVYRQVESFPDSEKSGLVAAMKKAVAVVPSKVADASHAGELEAYADAIKKLEAAQAALVELFNTALVARKVKAMGRGPLGKLRRACRRLDAQINKDIAKLEANLEALETARESAEAEAKAKRRERIHARVEARQAAAVLAVTRRRQRRESLVPRGGRAA
;
A
#
# COMPACT_ATOMS: atom_id res chain seq x y z
N MET A 1 6.65 -16.44 9.68
CA MET A 1 6.91 -15.52 8.56
C MET A 1 5.98 -15.87 7.41
N ARG A 2 5.18 -14.93 6.88
CA ARG A 2 4.36 -15.19 5.67
C ARG A 2 5.32 -15.39 4.50
N ARG A 3 5.29 -16.57 3.88
CA ARG A 3 6.11 -16.90 2.70
C ARG A 3 5.53 -16.11 1.51
N ARG A 4 6.24 -15.08 1.04
CA ARG A 4 5.84 -14.34 -0.16
C ARG A 4 6.08 -15.19 -1.39
N GLU A 5 5.19 -15.07 -2.38
CA GLU A 5 5.45 -15.65 -3.68
C GLU A 5 6.61 -14.92 -4.36
N PRO A 6 7.53 -15.64 -5.02
CA PRO A 6 8.56 -15.03 -5.85
C PRO A 6 7.93 -14.15 -6.93
N TYR A 7 8.47 -12.95 -7.14
CA TYR A 7 7.95 -11.98 -8.12
C TYR A 7 7.96 -12.54 -9.55
N GLU A 8 8.84 -13.50 -9.82
CA GLU A 8 8.98 -14.23 -11.06
C GLU A 8 7.71 -15.03 -11.44
N LYS A 9 6.87 -15.35 -10.45
CA LYS A 9 5.57 -16.01 -10.69
C LYS A 9 4.46 -15.04 -11.11
N LEU A 10 4.66 -13.73 -10.97
CA LEU A 10 3.65 -12.75 -11.32
C LEU A 10 3.48 -12.69 -12.84
N VAL A 11 2.26 -12.90 -13.31
CA VAL A 11 1.91 -12.81 -14.74
C VAL A 11 2.22 -11.42 -15.29
N VAL A 12 2.01 -10.36 -14.50
CA VAL A 12 2.37 -8.99 -14.87
C VAL A 12 3.88 -8.81 -15.08
N TRP A 13 4.70 -9.46 -14.25
CA TRP A 13 6.16 -9.42 -14.38
C TRP A 13 6.64 -10.21 -15.60
N GLN A 14 6.09 -11.42 -15.82
CA GLN A 14 6.42 -12.23 -17.00
C GLN A 14 6.09 -11.49 -18.30
N ARG A 15 4.94 -10.81 -18.37
CA ARG A 15 4.57 -9.95 -19.50
C ARG A 15 5.50 -8.75 -19.67
N ALA A 16 5.99 -8.18 -18.58
CA ALA A 16 6.99 -7.11 -18.63
C ALA A 16 8.32 -7.62 -19.21
N MET A 17 8.75 -8.85 -18.84
CA MET A 17 9.93 -9.49 -19.42
C MET A 17 9.74 -9.80 -20.92
N ASP A 18 8.56 -10.27 -21.32
CA ASP A 18 8.22 -10.47 -22.74
C ASP A 18 8.28 -9.16 -23.53
N LEU A 19 7.86 -8.05 -22.92
CA LEU A 19 7.95 -6.71 -23.51
C LEU A 19 9.41 -6.28 -23.70
N VAL A 20 10.29 -6.53 -22.72
CA VAL A 20 11.73 -6.29 -22.87
C VAL A 20 12.27 -7.04 -24.08
N ALA A 21 12.02 -8.35 -24.15
CA ALA A 21 12.49 -9.18 -25.27
C ALA A 21 11.93 -8.71 -26.62
N LEU A 22 10.66 -8.26 -26.65
CA LEU A 22 10.05 -7.67 -27.85
C LEU A 22 10.78 -6.40 -28.28
N VAL A 23 11.06 -5.48 -27.36
CA VAL A 23 11.74 -4.22 -27.67
C VAL A 23 13.15 -4.50 -28.20
N TYR A 24 13.91 -5.37 -27.54
CA TYR A 24 15.27 -5.71 -27.98
C TYR A 24 15.29 -6.26 -29.41
N ARG A 25 14.38 -7.19 -29.75
CA ARG A 25 14.23 -7.69 -31.14
C ARG A 25 13.82 -6.60 -32.13
N GLN A 26 12.98 -5.65 -31.73
CA GLN A 26 12.50 -4.60 -32.64
C GLN A 26 13.57 -3.57 -32.96
N VAL A 27 14.49 -3.31 -32.04
CA VAL A 27 15.55 -2.31 -32.22
C VAL A 27 16.80 -2.88 -32.92
N GLU A 28 16.89 -4.18 -33.13
CA GLU A 28 17.97 -4.82 -33.91
C GLU A 28 18.00 -4.37 -35.37
N SER A 29 16.85 -4.03 -35.96
CA SER A 29 16.76 -3.57 -37.34
C SER A 29 16.97 -2.05 -37.49
N PHE A 30 17.32 -1.34 -36.42
CA PHE A 30 17.51 0.11 -36.47
C PHE A 30 18.85 0.45 -37.14
N PRO A 31 18.96 1.59 -37.83
CA PRO A 31 20.24 2.06 -38.37
C PRO A 31 21.29 2.24 -37.27
N ASP A 32 22.56 2.03 -37.61
CA ASP A 32 23.68 2.17 -36.69
C ASP A 32 23.77 3.56 -36.05
N SER A 33 23.35 4.60 -36.78
CA SER A 33 23.28 5.98 -36.30
C SER A 33 22.34 6.18 -35.10
N GLU A 34 21.40 5.26 -34.87
CA GLU A 34 20.41 5.33 -33.79
C GLU A 34 20.78 4.49 -32.55
N LYS A 35 21.91 3.76 -32.59
CA LYS A 35 22.34 2.87 -31.50
C LYS A 35 22.50 3.62 -30.16
N SER A 36 23.11 4.79 -30.18
CA SER A 36 23.27 5.66 -29.00
C SER A 36 22.07 6.58 -28.75
N GLY A 37 21.15 6.70 -29.71
CA GLY A 37 19.94 7.52 -29.63
C GLY A 37 18.71 6.69 -29.27
N LEU A 38 17.84 6.47 -30.26
CA LEU A 38 16.54 5.82 -30.04
C LEU A 38 16.66 4.41 -29.47
N VAL A 39 17.65 3.63 -29.88
CA VAL A 39 17.84 2.25 -29.39
C VAL A 39 18.15 2.25 -27.90
N ALA A 40 19.09 3.11 -27.46
CA ALA A 40 19.45 3.22 -26.06
C ALA A 40 18.27 3.71 -25.20
N ALA A 41 17.53 4.73 -25.67
CA ALA A 41 16.36 5.25 -24.99
C ALA A 41 15.26 4.19 -24.81
N MET A 42 14.92 3.45 -25.87
CA MET A 42 13.91 2.38 -25.79
C MET A 42 14.33 1.25 -24.85
N LYS A 43 15.60 0.82 -24.90
CA LYS A 43 16.13 -0.22 -24.01
C LYS A 43 16.12 0.22 -22.54
N LYS A 44 16.51 1.48 -22.27
CA LYS A 44 16.48 2.05 -20.92
C LYS A 44 15.07 2.11 -20.37
N ALA A 45 14.12 2.65 -21.14
CA ALA A 45 12.73 2.77 -20.71
C ALA A 45 12.10 1.39 -20.44
N VAL A 46 12.25 0.42 -21.35
CA VAL A 46 11.63 -0.90 -21.16
C VAL A 46 12.21 -1.68 -19.98
N ALA A 47 13.50 -1.53 -19.66
CA ALA A 47 14.14 -2.23 -18.55
C ALA A 47 13.61 -1.79 -17.17
N VAL A 48 13.10 -0.56 -17.04
CA VAL A 48 12.49 -0.06 -15.81
C VAL A 48 11.22 -0.83 -15.47
N VAL A 49 10.43 -1.24 -16.46
CA VAL A 49 9.11 -1.84 -16.27
C VAL A 49 9.14 -3.11 -15.41
N PRO A 50 9.88 -4.20 -15.75
CA PRO A 50 9.90 -5.40 -14.92
C PRO A 50 10.56 -5.16 -13.56
N SER A 51 11.57 -4.27 -13.47
CA SER A 51 12.19 -3.91 -12.19
C SER A 51 11.19 -3.28 -11.24
N LYS A 52 10.38 -2.32 -11.71
CA LYS A 52 9.38 -1.66 -10.88
C LYS A 52 8.22 -2.58 -10.51
N VAL A 53 7.81 -3.48 -11.41
CA VAL A 53 6.82 -4.52 -11.10
C VAL A 53 7.34 -5.48 -10.02
N ALA A 54 8.62 -5.86 -10.06
CA ALA A 54 9.24 -6.68 -9.02
C ALA A 54 9.36 -5.91 -7.70
N ASP A 55 9.76 -4.64 -7.71
CA ASP A 55 9.80 -3.81 -6.49
C ASP A 55 8.41 -3.75 -5.83
N ALA A 56 7.34 -3.59 -6.63
CA ALA A 56 5.96 -3.53 -6.15
C ALA A 56 5.45 -4.84 -5.52
N SER A 57 5.96 -6.00 -5.94
CA SER A 57 5.52 -7.30 -5.41
C SER A 57 5.89 -7.52 -3.94
N HIS A 58 6.81 -6.71 -3.42
CA HIS A 58 7.26 -6.75 -2.04
C HIS A 58 6.33 -5.98 -1.09
N ALA A 59 5.08 -5.70 -1.48
CA ALA A 59 4.09 -5.03 -0.64
C ALA A 59 3.78 -5.83 0.65
N GLY A 60 3.84 -5.14 1.80
CA GLY A 60 3.70 -5.61 3.18
C GLY A 60 2.61 -4.84 3.93
N GLU A 61 2.89 -4.34 5.14
CA GLU A 61 1.99 -3.48 5.93
C GLU A 61 1.65 -2.13 5.23
N LEU A 62 0.88 -1.25 5.89
CA LEU A 62 0.29 -0.02 5.31
C LEU A 62 1.24 0.79 4.41
N GLU A 63 2.42 1.16 4.91
CA GLU A 63 3.41 1.97 4.18
C GLU A 63 3.92 1.29 2.91
N ALA A 64 3.89 -0.05 2.88
CA ALA A 64 4.33 -0.83 1.74
C ALA A 64 3.28 -0.91 0.62
N TYR A 65 2.00 -0.62 0.88
CA TYR A 65 0.99 -0.45 -0.18
C TYR A 65 1.21 0.86 -0.94
N ALA A 66 1.39 1.97 -0.23
CA ALA A 66 1.66 3.28 -0.85
C ALA A 66 2.95 3.29 -1.66
N ASP A 67 4.03 2.65 -1.17
CA ASP A 67 5.26 2.50 -1.96
C ASP A 67 5.03 1.62 -3.19
N ALA A 68 4.33 0.50 -3.06
CA ALA A 68 4.04 -0.39 -4.19
C ALA A 68 3.25 0.31 -5.31
N ILE A 69 2.26 1.14 -4.96
CA ILE A 69 1.53 1.97 -5.93
C ILE A 69 2.50 2.88 -6.69
N LYS A 70 3.37 3.62 -5.99
CA LYS A 70 4.37 4.50 -6.63
C LYS A 70 5.32 3.75 -7.56
N LYS A 71 5.72 2.51 -7.22
CA LYS A 71 6.52 1.68 -8.12
C LYS A 71 5.76 1.35 -9.39
N LEU A 72 4.49 0.97 -9.28
CA LEU A 72 3.65 0.65 -10.43
C LEU A 72 3.39 1.88 -11.31
N GLU A 73 3.16 3.06 -10.73
CA GLU A 73 3.06 4.33 -11.47
C GLU A 73 4.36 4.63 -12.24
N ALA A 74 5.52 4.39 -11.63
CA ALA A 74 6.81 4.54 -12.30
C ALA A 74 6.96 3.55 -13.47
N ALA A 75 6.42 2.33 -13.36
CA ALA A 75 6.37 1.38 -14.47
C ALA A 75 5.48 1.89 -15.62
N GLN A 76 4.34 2.53 -15.31
CA GLN A 76 3.48 3.16 -16.33
C GLN A 76 4.15 4.34 -17.02
N ALA A 77 4.82 5.21 -16.26
CA ALA A 77 5.61 6.31 -16.82
C ALA A 77 6.66 5.80 -17.81
N ALA A 78 7.36 4.70 -17.47
CA ALA A 78 8.31 4.06 -18.37
C ALA A 78 7.65 3.46 -19.63
N LEU A 79 6.43 2.93 -19.55
CA LEU A 79 5.67 2.48 -20.73
C LEU A 79 5.30 3.64 -21.66
N VAL A 80 4.93 4.79 -21.09
CA VAL A 80 4.65 6.02 -21.85
C VAL A 80 5.92 6.51 -22.54
N GLU A 81 7.04 6.59 -21.83
CA GLU A 81 8.33 6.99 -22.40
C GLU A 81 8.73 6.06 -23.54
N LEU A 82 8.70 4.74 -23.32
CA LEU A 82 8.99 3.72 -24.34
C LEU A 82 8.14 3.91 -25.60
N PHE A 83 6.83 4.13 -25.43
CA PHE A 83 5.94 4.26 -26.56
C PHE A 83 6.14 5.57 -27.31
N ASN A 84 6.40 6.68 -26.59
CA ASN A 84 6.75 7.96 -27.20
C ASN A 84 8.04 7.87 -28.00
N THR A 85 9.09 7.24 -27.48
CA THR A 85 10.34 7.01 -28.23
C THR A 85 10.09 6.15 -29.47
N ALA A 86 9.23 5.13 -29.39
CA ALA A 86 8.86 4.32 -30.56
C ALA A 86 8.08 5.13 -31.62
N LEU A 87 7.25 6.10 -31.21
CA LEU A 87 6.60 7.03 -32.13
C LEU A 87 7.62 7.92 -32.84
N VAL A 88 8.64 8.41 -32.14
CA VAL A 88 9.75 9.15 -32.76
C VAL A 88 10.50 8.25 -33.74
N ALA A 89 10.85 7.03 -33.36
CA ALA A 89 11.48 6.05 -34.24
C ALA A 89 10.67 5.80 -35.52
N ARG A 90 9.34 5.78 -35.42
CA ARG A 90 8.46 5.68 -36.58
C ARG A 90 8.51 6.93 -37.46
N LYS A 91 8.59 8.13 -36.87
CA LYS A 91 8.65 9.42 -37.60
C LYS A 91 9.94 9.54 -38.41
N VAL A 92 11.06 9.12 -37.85
CA VAL A 92 12.37 9.09 -38.54
C VAL A 92 12.58 7.84 -39.40
N LYS A 93 11.54 7.04 -39.62
CA LYS A 93 11.53 5.82 -40.45
C LYS A 93 12.45 4.69 -39.97
N ALA A 94 12.99 4.76 -38.75
CA ALA A 94 13.73 3.66 -38.13
C ALA A 94 12.83 2.46 -37.73
N MET A 95 11.54 2.70 -37.48
CA MET A 95 10.57 1.65 -37.16
C MET A 95 9.41 1.58 -38.15
N GLY A 96 9.00 0.37 -38.54
CA GLY A 96 7.82 0.14 -39.39
C GLY A 96 6.47 0.19 -38.65
N ARG A 97 5.36 0.29 -39.40
CA ARG A 97 3.99 0.30 -38.82
C ARG A 97 3.64 -1.01 -38.08
N GLY A 98 4.06 -2.15 -38.62
CA GLY A 98 3.81 -3.46 -38.03
C GLY A 98 4.44 -3.63 -36.64
N PRO A 99 5.78 -3.46 -36.50
CA PRO A 99 6.46 -3.46 -35.21
C PRO A 99 5.85 -2.49 -34.19
N LEU A 100 5.59 -1.23 -34.60
CA LEU A 100 4.95 -0.24 -33.73
C LEU A 100 3.57 -0.69 -33.25
N GLY A 101 2.75 -1.29 -34.13
CA GLY A 101 1.44 -1.83 -33.78
C GLY A 101 1.52 -3.00 -32.80
N LYS A 102 2.52 -3.88 -32.94
CA LYS A 102 2.80 -4.97 -31.99
C LYS A 102 3.19 -4.40 -30.61
N LEU A 103 4.10 -3.43 -30.59
CA LEU A 103 4.56 -2.75 -29.37
C LEU A 103 3.39 -2.07 -28.65
N ARG A 104 2.57 -1.29 -29.38
CA ARG A 104 1.37 -0.62 -28.83
C ARG A 104 0.42 -1.60 -28.14
N ARG A 105 0.18 -2.77 -28.72
CA ARG A 105 -0.67 -3.79 -28.11
C ARG A 105 -0.04 -4.39 -26.85
N ALA A 106 1.27 -4.59 -26.84
CA ALA A 106 1.98 -5.07 -25.66
C ALA A 106 1.92 -4.04 -24.52
N CYS A 107 2.27 -2.77 -24.78
CA CYS A 107 2.21 -1.69 -23.80
C CYS A 107 0.80 -1.54 -23.22
N ARG A 108 -0.25 -1.46 -24.07
CA ARG A 108 -1.64 -1.31 -23.58
C ARG A 108 -2.12 -2.48 -22.73
N ARG A 109 -1.74 -3.71 -23.06
CA ARG A 109 -2.12 -4.88 -22.26
C ARG A 109 -1.43 -4.89 -20.91
N LEU A 110 -0.16 -4.48 -20.87
CA LEU A 110 0.60 -4.41 -19.63
C LEU A 110 0.10 -3.26 -18.75
N ASP A 111 -0.12 -2.08 -19.33
CA ASP A 111 -0.70 -0.92 -18.64
C ASP A 111 -2.09 -1.22 -18.05
N ALA A 112 -2.97 -1.89 -18.82
CA ALA A 112 -4.27 -2.33 -18.31
C ALA A 112 -4.17 -3.33 -17.15
N GLN A 113 -3.11 -4.14 -17.10
CA GLN A 113 -2.87 -5.04 -15.97
C GLN A 113 -2.36 -4.25 -14.75
N ILE A 114 -1.39 -3.36 -14.96
CA ILE A 114 -0.83 -2.51 -13.90
C ILE A 114 -1.92 -1.65 -13.26
N ASN A 115 -2.80 -1.03 -14.06
CA ASN A 115 -3.93 -0.25 -13.56
C ASN A 115 -4.86 -1.07 -12.65
N LYS A 116 -5.12 -2.34 -12.96
CA LYS A 116 -5.93 -3.22 -12.10
C LYS A 116 -5.21 -3.53 -10.79
N ASP A 117 -3.91 -3.74 -10.85
CA ASP A 117 -3.09 -4.03 -9.69
C ASP A 117 -3.02 -2.80 -8.76
N ILE A 118 -2.87 -1.58 -9.32
CA ILE A 118 -2.95 -0.31 -8.58
C ILE A 118 -4.30 -0.17 -7.89
N ALA A 119 -5.41 -0.29 -8.63
CA ALA A 119 -6.75 -0.14 -8.06
C ALA A 119 -7.02 -1.12 -6.90
N LYS A 120 -6.47 -2.34 -6.99
CA LYS A 120 -6.53 -3.33 -5.91
C LYS A 120 -5.70 -2.90 -4.69
N LEU A 121 -4.51 -2.34 -4.91
CA LEU A 121 -3.66 -1.85 -3.82
C LEU A 121 -4.27 -0.63 -3.14
N GLU A 122 -4.87 0.29 -3.89
CA GLU A 122 -5.58 1.47 -3.37
C GLU A 122 -6.75 1.05 -2.48
N ALA A 123 -7.59 0.12 -2.95
CA ALA A 123 -8.71 -0.41 -2.14
C ALA A 123 -8.23 -1.08 -0.84
N ASN A 124 -7.09 -1.79 -0.89
CA ASN A 124 -6.51 -2.40 0.32
C ASN A 124 -5.94 -1.34 1.28
N LEU A 125 -5.32 -0.28 0.74
CA LEU A 125 -4.79 0.83 1.53
C LEU A 125 -5.93 1.54 2.27
N GLU A 126 -6.99 1.92 1.57
CA GLU A 126 -8.18 2.56 2.15
C GLU A 126 -8.83 1.70 3.24
N ALA A 127 -8.97 0.40 2.99
CA ALA A 127 -9.52 -0.54 3.97
C ALA A 127 -8.65 -0.64 5.24
N LEU A 128 -7.32 -0.62 5.09
CA LEU A 128 -6.40 -0.67 6.22
C LEU A 128 -6.37 0.65 7.01
N GLU A 129 -6.44 1.80 6.33
CA GLU A 129 -6.55 3.11 6.98
C GLU A 129 -7.82 3.19 7.83
N THR A 130 -8.96 2.81 7.25
CA THR A 130 -10.27 2.76 7.94
C THR A 130 -10.23 1.84 9.17
N ALA A 131 -9.62 0.66 9.04
CA ALA A 131 -9.50 -0.29 10.15
C ALA A 131 -8.61 0.25 11.27
N ARG A 132 -7.52 0.94 10.93
CA ARG A 132 -6.61 1.56 11.90
C ARG A 132 -7.30 2.68 12.67
N GLU A 133 -8.01 3.56 11.98
CA GLU A 133 -8.77 4.66 12.62
C GLU A 133 -9.84 4.12 13.57
N SER A 134 -10.56 3.08 13.14
CA SER A 134 -11.58 2.41 13.96
C SER A 134 -10.98 1.79 15.23
N ALA A 135 -9.84 1.11 15.10
CA ALA A 135 -9.13 0.51 16.23
C ALA A 135 -8.59 1.57 17.21
N GLU A 136 -8.06 2.69 16.71
CA GLU A 136 -7.59 3.81 17.54
C GLU A 136 -8.76 4.47 18.30
N ALA A 137 -9.91 4.65 17.64
CA ALA A 137 -11.12 5.18 18.25
C ALA A 137 -11.65 4.26 19.37
N GLU A 138 -11.71 2.94 19.13
CA GLU A 138 -12.12 1.94 20.11
C GLU A 138 -11.16 1.91 21.32
N ALA A 139 -9.85 1.95 21.08
CA ALA A 139 -8.85 1.99 22.14
C ALA A 139 -9.01 3.26 23.02
N LYS A 140 -9.27 4.41 22.40
CA LYS A 140 -9.53 5.68 23.11
C LYS A 140 -10.82 5.62 23.92
N ALA A 141 -11.88 5.02 23.40
CA ALA A 141 -13.15 4.82 24.11
C ALA A 141 -12.96 3.91 25.33
N LYS A 142 -12.34 2.74 25.17
CA LYS A 142 -12.02 1.82 26.28
C LYS A 142 -11.16 2.49 27.34
N ARG A 143 -10.20 3.34 26.95
CA ARG A 143 -9.38 4.11 27.90
C ARG A 143 -10.22 5.10 28.70
N ARG A 144 -11.15 5.82 28.06
CA ARG A 144 -12.07 6.75 28.74
C ARG A 144 -12.97 6.03 29.73
N GLU A 145 -13.55 4.91 29.33
CA GLU A 145 -14.42 4.07 30.17
C GLU A 145 -13.66 3.55 31.41
N ARG A 146 -12.43 3.05 31.24
CA ARG A 146 -11.58 2.63 32.37
C ARG A 146 -11.27 3.76 33.34
N ILE A 147 -11.02 4.96 32.84
CA ILE A 147 -10.78 6.14 33.67
C ILE A 147 -12.05 6.49 34.46
N HIS A 148 -13.21 6.53 33.79
CA HIS A 148 -14.49 6.83 34.43
C HIS A 148 -14.84 5.79 35.51
N ALA A 149 -14.76 4.50 35.20
CA ALA A 149 -15.00 3.42 36.16
C ALA A 149 -14.06 3.50 37.39
N ARG A 150 -12.80 3.91 37.19
CA ARG A 150 -11.84 4.11 38.29
C ARG A 150 -12.19 5.31 39.17
N VAL A 151 -12.72 6.39 38.59
CA VAL A 151 -13.20 7.56 39.34
C VAL A 151 -14.42 7.18 40.18
N GLU A 152 -15.40 6.52 39.57
CA GLU A 152 -16.61 6.01 40.25
C GLU A 152 -16.25 5.08 41.43
N ALA A 153 -15.38 4.09 41.19
CA ALA A 153 -14.94 3.16 42.24
C ALA A 153 -14.26 3.88 43.41
N ARG A 154 -13.46 4.92 43.13
CA ARG A 154 -12.80 5.73 44.17
C ARG A 154 -13.80 6.55 44.97
N GLN A 155 -14.81 7.13 44.32
CA GLN A 155 -15.88 7.87 44.98
C GLN A 155 -16.71 6.95 45.87
N ALA A 156 -17.14 5.79 45.36
CA ALA A 156 -17.88 4.79 46.12
C ALA A 156 -17.10 4.29 47.36
N ALA A 157 -15.80 4.02 47.21
CA ALA A 157 -14.94 3.64 48.32
C ALA A 157 -14.82 4.73 49.40
N ALA A 158 -14.72 6.01 48.99
CA ALA A 158 -14.69 7.13 49.92
C ALA A 158 -15.99 7.26 50.72
N VAL A 159 -17.15 7.12 50.05
CA VAL A 159 -18.46 7.13 50.70
C VAL A 159 -18.58 5.99 51.71
N LEU A 160 -18.23 4.76 51.32
CA LEU A 160 -18.25 3.60 52.22
C LEU A 160 -17.34 3.79 53.45
N ALA A 161 -16.16 4.38 53.28
CA ALA A 161 -15.25 4.66 54.37
C ALA A 161 -15.84 5.67 55.38
N VAL A 162 -16.50 6.73 54.89
CA VAL A 162 -17.21 7.70 55.74
C VAL A 162 -18.37 7.03 56.49
N THR A 163 -19.19 6.23 55.80
CA THR A 163 -20.33 5.51 56.40
C THR A 163 -19.87 4.54 57.48
N ARG A 164 -18.81 3.76 57.25
CA ARG A 164 -18.24 2.85 58.25
C ARG A 164 -17.70 3.58 59.47
N ARG A 165 -17.05 4.74 59.29
CA ARG A 165 -16.59 5.58 60.40
C ARG A 165 -17.77 6.09 61.24
N ARG A 166 -18.87 6.49 60.60
CA ARG A 166 -20.10 6.94 61.28
C ARG A 166 -20.75 5.82 62.08
N GLN A 167 -20.96 4.64 61.49
CA GLN A 167 -21.52 3.48 62.19
C GLN A 167 -20.66 3.01 63.38
N ARG A 168 -19.32 3.05 63.24
CA ARG A 168 -18.41 2.78 64.37
C ARG A 168 -18.56 3.79 65.50
N ARG A 169 -18.74 5.07 65.19
CA ARG A 169 -19.01 6.09 66.22
C ARG A 169 -20.35 5.86 66.91
N GLU A 170 -21.40 5.59 66.16
CA GLU A 170 -22.75 5.38 66.72
C GLU A 170 -22.84 4.10 67.58
N SER A 171 -22.09 3.05 67.26
CA SER A 171 -22.00 1.82 68.07
C SER A 171 -21.15 1.96 69.35
N LEU A 172 -20.30 2.99 69.44
CA LEU A 172 -19.50 3.31 70.63
C LEU A 172 -20.24 4.23 71.62
N VAL A 173 -21.41 4.77 71.25
CA VAL A 173 -22.26 5.53 72.18
C VAL A 173 -23.02 4.52 73.06
N PRO A 174 -22.83 4.52 74.39
CA PRO A 174 -23.53 3.59 75.27
C PRO A 174 -25.03 3.87 75.18
N ARG A 175 -25.84 2.83 74.90
CA ARG A 175 -27.30 2.94 75.02
C ARG A 175 -27.60 3.25 76.48
N GLY A 176 -27.91 4.50 76.77
CA GLY A 176 -28.29 4.96 78.10
C GLY A 176 -29.34 4.02 78.66
N GLY A 177 -28.95 3.25 79.68
CA GLY A 177 -29.89 2.47 80.46
C GLY A 177 -30.90 3.42 81.07
N ARG A 178 -32.17 3.22 80.73
CA ARG A 178 -33.26 3.65 81.61
C ARG A 178 -33.12 2.80 82.88
N ALA A 179 -32.57 3.39 83.92
CA ALA A 179 -32.82 2.94 85.29
C ALA A 179 -33.90 3.86 85.88
N ALA A 180 -34.79 3.22 86.64
CA ALA A 180 -36.05 3.70 87.18
C ALA A 180 -35.93 4.90 88.14
#